data_AF-A0AA42TWK1-F1
#
_entry.id   AF-A0AA42TWK1-F1
#
_cell.length_a   1.000
_cell.length_b   1.000
_cell.length_c   1.000
_cell.angle_alpha   90.00
_cell.angle_beta   90.00
_cell.angle_gamma   90.00
#
_symmetry.space_group_name_H-M   'P 1'
#
loop_
_entity.id
_entity.type
_entity.pdbx_description
1 polymer ?
#
loop_
_entity_poly.entity_id
_entity_poly.type
_entity_poly.pdbx_seq_one_letter_code
_entity_poly.pdbx_strand_id
1 'polypeptide(L)'
;MHENKNDAPTSKVFYRPLEASIRWAGLLRYEQVILASVSSPMDLPQSLDCPRLGELRLYTDRIYDGILNGELPFGQHGITTRDTALIESPDLTVRHVDLKCWMRQHYPEQRPGFLFSRSERIIHPFISLETGQAMLVERQGLKSALEQTKRQLRELQDKHDALLKQSTVISACAQCPISDRAEATYLNIVGGLLELMLGQSPSGTPYSSFKTQEAVVSALVAHHSGAMGIAERTLNGKFATARRRLRSASR
;
A
#
# COMPACT_ATOMS: atom_id res chain seq x y z
N MET A 1 61.30 13.63 -14.29
CA MET A 1 60.52 14.78 -13.77
C MET A 1 59.93 15.51 -14.96
N HIS A 2 58.61 15.44 -15.17
CA HIS A 2 57.86 16.43 -15.96
C HIS A 2 56.39 16.36 -15.51
N GLU A 3 56.13 16.97 -14.37
CA GLU A 3 54.79 17.28 -13.91
C GLU A 3 54.42 18.65 -14.50
N ASN A 4 53.91 18.67 -15.74
CA ASN A 4 53.31 19.87 -16.32
C ASN A 4 51.81 19.86 -15.98
N LYS A 5 51.49 20.17 -14.72
CA LYS A 5 50.12 20.54 -14.32
C LYS A 5 49.83 21.95 -14.85
N ASN A 6 49.50 22.05 -16.13
CA ASN A 6 48.66 23.13 -16.61
C ASN A 6 47.23 22.81 -16.16
N ASP A 7 46.91 23.08 -14.89
CA ASP A 7 45.53 22.97 -14.39
C ASP A 7 44.73 24.16 -14.92
N ALA A 8 44.40 24.12 -16.22
CA ALA A 8 43.44 25.03 -16.81
C ALA A 8 42.15 24.97 -15.98
N PRO A 9 41.52 26.12 -15.68
CA PRO A 9 40.34 26.14 -14.83
C PRO A 9 39.25 25.27 -15.46
N THR A 10 38.66 24.40 -14.63
CA THR A 10 37.62 23.47 -15.08
C THR A 10 36.42 24.23 -15.64
N SER A 11 36.09 25.38 -15.05
CA SER A 11 35.01 26.27 -15.49
C SER A 11 35.53 27.70 -15.71
N LYS A 12 35.00 28.37 -16.74
CA LYS A 12 35.19 29.77 -17.12
C LYS A 12 33.84 30.50 -17.14
N VAL A 13 33.86 31.84 -17.16
CA VAL A 13 32.67 32.71 -17.26
C VAL A 13 32.03 32.64 -18.66
N PHE A 14 32.84 32.38 -19.68
CA PHE A 14 32.42 32.15 -21.07
C PHE A 14 33.41 31.21 -21.76
N TYR A 15 33.02 30.67 -22.91
CA TYR A 15 33.80 29.71 -23.69
C TYR A 15 33.68 30.04 -25.17
N ARG A 16 34.74 29.77 -25.94
CA ARG A 16 34.56 29.55 -27.39
C ARG A 16 33.80 28.24 -27.62
N PRO A 17 33.03 28.08 -28.71
CA PRO A 17 32.30 26.84 -28.99
C PRO A 17 33.18 25.59 -28.89
N LEU A 18 34.35 25.62 -29.54
CA LEU A 18 35.32 24.51 -29.48
C LEU A 18 35.83 24.23 -28.05
N GLU A 19 36.13 25.26 -27.26
CA GLU A 19 36.56 25.11 -25.86
C GLU A 19 35.48 24.46 -24.98
N ALA A 20 34.22 24.79 -25.22
CA ALA A 20 33.08 24.18 -24.54
C ALA A 20 32.90 22.71 -24.98
N SER A 21 33.04 22.41 -26.27
CA SER A 21 32.97 21.04 -26.78
C SER A 21 34.09 20.15 -26.22
N ILE A 22 35.32 20.66 -26.11
CA ILE A 22 36.45 19.95 -25.47
C ILE A 22 36.11 19.59 -24.02
N ARG A 23 35.54 20.54 -23.27
CA ARG A 23 35.13 20.31 -21.87
C ARG A 23 33.94 19.35 -21.75
N TRP A 24 33.00 19.42 -22.69
CA TRP A 24 31.86 18.49 -22.76
C TRP A 24 32.32 17.06 -23.07
N ALA A 25 33.24 16.89 -24.01
CA ALA A 25 33.86 15.60 -24.35
C ALA A 25 34.83 15.08 -23.27
N GLY A 26 35.13 15.85 -22.22
CA GLY A 26 36.09 15.48 -21.19
C GLY A 26 37.54 15.42 -21.69
N LEU A 27 37.86 16.18 -22.74
CA LEU A 27 39.15 16.17 -23.43
C LEU A 27 40.08 17.31 -22.99
N LEU A 28 39.88 17.86 -21.79
CA LEU A 28 40.64 19.02 -21.29
C LEU A 28 42.17 18.79 -21.31
N ARG A 29 42.62 17.54 -21.10
CA ARG A 29 44.05 17.17 -21.18
C ARG A 29 44.65 17.31 -22.59
N TYR A 30 43.82 17.28 -23.62
CA TYR A 30 44.20 17.39 -25.03
C TYR A 30 43.89 18.80 -25.59
N GLU A 31 43.44 19.75 -24.77
CA GLU A 31 42.98 21.08 -25.22
C GLU A 31 44.03 21.78 -26.10
N GLN A 32 45.30 21.80 -25.67
CA GLN A 32 46.37 22.45 -26.43
C GLN A 32 46.65 21.77 -27.77
N VAL A 33 46.64 20.43 -27.82
CA VAL A 33 46.88 19.65 -29.05
C VAL A 33 45.74 19.87 -30.04
N ILE A 34 44.49 19.86 -29.55
CA ILE A 34 43.30 20.10 -30.38
C ILE A 34 43.33 21.53 -30.93
N LEU A 35 43.54 22.54 -30.08
CA LEU A 35 43.57 23.94 -30.51
C LEU A 35 44.69 24.24 -31.50
N ALA A 36 45.85 23.59 -31.37
CA ALA A 36 46.97 23.75 -32.31
C ALA A 36 46.70 23.10 -33.68
N SER A 37 45.80 22.12 -33.74
CA SER A 37 45.53 21.32 -34.96
C SER A 37 44.32 21.81 -35.74
N VAL A 38 43.57 22.77 -35.19
CA VAL A 38 42.35 23.31 -35.79
C VAL A 38 42.68 24.63 -36.48
N SER A 39 42.50 24.69 -37.80
CA SER A 39 42.73 25.90 -38.60
C SER A 39 41.52 26.85 -38.61
N SER A 40 40.31 26.30 -38.43
CA SER A 40 39.05 27.06 -38.39
C SER A 40 38.12 26.48 -37.32
N PRO A 41 37.35 27.30 -36.58
CA PRO A 41 36.44 26.83 -35.53
C PRO A 41 35.44 25.76 -35.98
N MET A 42 35.09 25.74 -37.27
CA MET A 42 34.14 24.81 -37.88
C MET A 42 34.80 23.58 -38.53
N ASP A 43 36.12 23.62 -38.76
CA ASP A 43 36.84 22.56 -39.48
C ASP A 43 37.78 21.81 -38.54
N LEU A 44 37.22 20.80 -37.89
CA LEU A 44 38.00 19.84 -37.11
C LEU A 44 38.75 18.87 -38.04
N PRO A 45 40.04 18.58 -37.79
CA PRO A 45 40.81 17.64 -38.61
C PRO A 45 40.19 16.23 -38.60
N GLN A 46 40.24 15.56 -39.75
CA GLN A 46 39.62 14.23 -39.94
C GLN A 46 40.31 13.13 -39.11
N SER A 47 41.61 13.26 -38.85
CA SER A 47 42.36 12.37 -37.96
C SER A 47 43.20 13.20 -37.00
N LEU A 48 42.95 13.05 -35.70
CA LEU A 48 43.77 13.60 -34.64
C LEU A 48 44.04 12.48 -33.63
N ASP A 49 45.25 12.44 -33.07
CA ASP A 49 45.62 11.50 -32.01
C ASP A 49 44.98 11.93 -30.68
N CYS A 50 43.64 11.89 -30.65
CA CYS A 50 42.84 12.21 -29.48
C CYS A 50 41.69 11.20 -29.34
N PRO A 51 41.44 10.69 -28.13
CA PRO A 51 40.29 9.84 -27.90
C PRO A 51 39.00 10.65 -28.09
N ARG A 52 37.92 10.00 -28.55
CA ARG A 52 36.57 10.60 -28.64
C ARG A 52 36.42 11.79 -29.61
N LEU A 53 37.27 11.88 -30.65
CA LEU A 53 37.18 12.92 -31.69
C LEU A 53 35.77 13.05 -32.32
N GLY A 54 35.06 11.93 -32.48
CA GLY A 54 33.68 11.93 -32.99
C GLY A 54 32.69 12.65 -32.07
N GLU A 55 32.85 12.52 -30.74
CA GLU A 55 32.01 13.25 -29.79
C GLU A 55 32.36 14.74 -29.75
N LEU A 56 33.65 15.08 -29.86
CA LEU A 56 34.09 16.47 -29.95
C LEU A 56 33.38 17.18 -31.12
N ARG A 57 33.42 16.57 -32.31
CA ARG A 57 32.72 17.07 -33.51
C ARG A 57 31.23 17.23 -33.25
N LEU A 58 30.58 16.18 -32.77
CA LEU A 58 29.14 16.21 -32.46
C LEU A 58 28.77 17.33 -31.48
N TYR A 59 29.57 17.56 -30.44
CA TYR A 59 29.31 18.63 -29.47
C TYR A 59 29.59 20.02 -30.03
N THR A 60 30.57 20.15 -30.93
CA THR A 60 30.80 21.40 -31.67
C THR A 60 29.61 21.70 -32.58
N ASP A 61 29.18 20.72 -33.38
CA ASP A 61 28.03 20.82 -34.27
C ASP A 61 26.76 21.21 -33.50
N ARG A 62 26.50 20.59 -32.35
CA ARG A 62 25.33 20.92 -31.50
C ARG A 62 25.35 22.33 -30.95
N ILE A 63 26.51 22.84 -30.55
CA ILE A 63 26.63 24.22 -30.04
C ILE A 63 26.37 25.20 -31.17
N TYR A 64 26.94 24.96 -32.36
CA TYR A 64 26.69 25.80 -33.53
C TYR A 64 25.24 25.71 -34.01
N ASP A 65 24.63 24.53 -34.01
CA ASP A 65 23.22 24.33 -34.32
C ASP A 65 22.32 25.14 -33.38
N GLY A 66 22.57 25.09 -32.07
CA GLY A 66 21.83 25.92 -31.10
C GLY A 66 22.02 27.42 -31.33
N ILE A 67 23.20 27.86 -31.76
CA ILE A 67 23.48 29.26 -32.11
C ILE A 67 22.72 29.68 -33.38
N LEU A 68 22.83 28.88 -34.45
CA LEU A 68 22.24 29.15 -35.75
C LEU A 68 20.70 29.18 -35.71
N ASN A 69 20.10 28.33 -34.87
CA ASN A 69 18.64 28.30 -34.67
C ASN A 69 18.16 29.32 -33.61
N GLY A 70 19.05 30.10 -33.01
CA GLY A 70 18.70 31.16 -32.05
C GLY A 70 18.30 30.66 -30.65
N GLU A 71 18.59 29.40 -30.33
CA GLU A 71 18.31 28.80 -29.02
C GLU A 71 19.40 29.11 -27.99
N LEU A 72 20.66 29.22 -28.44
CA LEU A 72 21.83 29.47 -27.61
C LEU A 72 22.35 30.90 -27.83
N PRO A 73 22.20 31.80 -26.85
CA PRO A 73 22.77 33.14 -26.94
C PRO A 73 24.30 33.11 -27.04
N PHE A 74 24.84 33.93 -27.95
CA PHE A 74 26.27 34.05 -28.20
C PHE A 74 26.70 35.52 -28.24
N GLY A 75 27.99 35.78 -28.42
CA GLY A 75 28.52 37.10 -28.66
C GLY A 75 30.04 37.09 -28.64
N GLN A 76 30.68 38.13 -28.12
CA GLN A 76 32.13 38.26 -28.12
C GLN A 76 32.64 38.70 -26.74
N HIS A 77 33.79 38.14 -26.32
CA HIS A 77 34.43 38.48 -25.04
C HIS A 77 33.48 38.35 -23.82
N GLY A 78 32.52 37.41 -23.87
CA GLY A 78 31.57 37.19 -22.78
C GLY A 78 30.39 38.17 -22.73
N ILE A 79 30.28 39.08 -23.69
CA ILE A 79 29.12 39.97 -23.87
C ILE A 79 28.21 39.36 -24.93
N THR A 80 26.98 39.04 -24.54
CA THR A 80 25.97 38.51 -25.46
C THR A 80 25.55 39.57 -26.46
N THR A 81 25.64 39.26 -27.75
CA THR A 81 25.23 40.10 -28.88
C THR A 81 24.40 39.25 -29.85
N ARG A 82 23.65 39.87 -30.77
CA ARG A 82 22.89 39.13 -31.80
C ARG A 82 23.45 39.35 -33.20
N ASP A 83 24.74 39.65 -33.27
CA ASP A 83 25.41 39.93 -34.54
C ASP A 83 25.79 38.61 -35.21
N THR A 84 25.09 38.26 -36.28
CA THR A 84 25.33 37.02 -37.03
C THR A 84 26.68 37.01 -37.74
N ALA A 85 27.32 38.16 -37.96
CA ALA A 85 28.67 38.23 -38.51
C ALA A 85 29.72 37.57 -37.58
N LEU A 86 29.41 37.42 -36.28
CA LEU A 86 30.30 36.77 -35.32
C LEU A 86 30.33 35.25 -35.43
N ILE A 87 29.39 34.62 -36.15
CA ILE A 87 29.28 33.15 -36.20
C ILE A 87 30.55 32.51 -36.79
N GLU A 88 31.15 33.15 -37.77
CA GLU A 88 32.40 32.71 -38.41
C GLU A 88 33.66 33.27 -37.72
N SER A 89 33.48 34.14 -36.71
CA SER A 89 34.60 34.79 -36.02
C SER A 89 35.27 33.85 -35.00
N PRO A 90 36.61 33.84 -34.91
CA PRO A 90 37.32 33.11 -33.87
C PRO A 90 37.08 33.67 -32.45
N ASP A 91 36.55 34.89 -32.35
CA ASP A 91 36.23 35.54 -31.07
C ASP A 91 34.80 35.25 -30.58
N LEU A 92 34.06 34.41 -31.30
CA LEU A 92 32.76 33.93 -30.87
C LEU A 92 32.83 33.27 -29.50
N THR A 93 31.98 33.74 -28.58
CA THR A 93 31.89 33.24 -27.21
C THR A 93 30.45 32.97 -26.82
N VAL A 94 30.27 31.99 -25.95
CA VAL A 94 29.00 31.66 -25.28
C VAL A 94 29.24 31.78 -23.79
N ARG A 95 28.37 32.49 -23.07
CA ARG A 95 28.51 32.62 -21.61
C ARG A 95 28.18 31.30 -20.93
N HIS A 96 28.83 31.04 -19.80
CA HIS A 96 28.61 29.85 -18.99
C HIS A 96 27.15 29.66 -18.59
N VAL A 97 26.50 30.74 -18.14
CA VAL A 97 25.10 30.70 -17.69
C VAL A 97 24.18 30.32 -18.85
N ASP A 98 24.42 30.90 -20.02
CA ASP A 98 23.57 30.69 -21.20
C ASP A 98 23.73 29.26 -21.72
N LEU A 99 24.98 28.77 -21.82
CA LEU A 99 25.28 27.38 -22.18
C LEU A 99 24.69 26.38 -21.17
N LYS A 100 24.80 26.67 -19.86
CA LYS A 100 24.22 25.84 -18.81
C LYS A 100 22.70 25.77 -18.92
N CYS A 101 22.02 26.89 -19.16
CA CYS A 101 20.56 26.94 -19.33
C CYS A 101 20.12 26.16 -20.57
N TRP A 102 20.76 26.38 -21.72
CA TRP A 102 20.48 25.66 -22.95
C TRP A 102 20.68 24.15 -22.80
N MET A 103 21.78 23.71 -22.16
CA MET A 103 22.01 22.29 -21.90
C MET A 103 20.95 21.67 -20.96
N ARG A 104 20.48 22.41 -19.94
CA ARG A 104 19.39 21.92 -19.06
C ARG A 104 18.10 21.66 -19.82
N GLN A 105 17.82 22.45 -20.85
CA GLN A 105 16.60 22.38 -21.63
C GLN A 105 16.68 21.32 -22.73
N HIS A 106 17.75 21.32 -23.53
CA HIS A 106 17.85 20.48 -24.73
C HIS A 106 18.59 19.15 -24.49
N TYR A 107 19.44 19.07 -23.46
CA TYR A 107 20.23 17.89 -23.13
C TYR A 107 20.21 17.55 -21.63
N PRO A 108 19.01 17.36 -21.01
CA PRO A 108 18.87 17.23 -19.56
C PRO A 108 19.66 16.07 -18.95
N GLU A 109 19.90 15.00 -19.73
CA GLU A 109 20.67 13.81 -19.37
C GLU A 109 22.19 14.02 -19.40
N GLN A 110 22.67 15.06 -20.09
CA GLN A 110 24.10 15.34 -20.23
C GLN A 110 24.48 16.51 -19.33
N ARG A 111 25.13 16.20 -18.20
CA ARG A 111 25.57 17.19 -17.22
C ARG A 111 27.08 17.18 -17.05
N PRO A 112 27.83 17.80 -17.99
CA PRO A 112 29.28 17.82 -17.91
C PRO A 112 29.75 18.64 -16.70
N GLY A 113 30.83 18.17 -16.06
CA GLY A 113 31.28 18.71 -14.77
C GLY A 113 31.73 20.17 -14.79
N PHE A 114 32.02 20.75 -15.96
CA PHE A 114 32.38 22.16 -16.08
C PHE A 114 31.18 23.11 -15.96
N LEU A 115 29.96 22.65 -16.24
CA LEU A 115 28.72 23.45 -16.14
C LEU A 115 27.92 23.12 -14.88
N PHE A 116 27.95 21.85 -14.47
CA PHE A 116 27.09 21.33 -13.41
C PHE A 116 27.90 20.90 -12.21
N SER A 117 27.50 21.41 -11.04
CA SER A 117 28.04 20.97 -9.75
C SER A 117 27.78 19.48 -9.52
N ARG A 118 28.51 18.88 -8.58
CA ARG A 118 28.30 17.47 -8.22
C ARG A 118 26.85 17.18 -7.81
N SER A 119 26.24 18.07 -7.02
CA SER A 119 24.84 17.93 -6.60
C SER A 119 23.89 17.95 -7.80
N GLU A 120 24.08 18.88 -8.74
CA GLU A 120 23.29 18.93 -9.98
C GLU A 120 23.50 17.68 -10.85
N ARG A 121 24.67 17.04 -10.85
CA ARG A 121 24.91 15.82 -11.64
C ARG A 121 24.27 14.57 -11.07
N ILE A 122 24.05 14.52 -9.76
CA ILE A 122 23.50 13.34 -9.06
C ILE A 122 21.96 13.39 -9.02
N ILE A 123 21.36 14.58 -9.04
CA ILE A 123 19.90 14.73 -9.06
C ILE A 123 19.37 14.25 -10.41
N HIS A 124 18.56 13.19 -10.42
CA HIS A 124 17.95 12.67 -11.65
C HIS A 124 17.17 13.79 -12.36
N PRO A 125 17.35 14.02 -13.68
CA PRO A 125 16.73 15.15 -14.38
C PRO A 125 15.23 15.24 -14.27
N PHE A 126 14.58 14.10 -14.09
CA PHE A 126 13.14 13.95 -14.00
C PHE A 126 12.55 14.17 -12.59
N ILE A 127 13.35 14.04 -11.52
CA ILE A 127 12.83 14.19 -10.14
C ILE A 127 12.90 15.68 -9.79
N SER A 128 11.86 16.43 -10.15
CA SER A 128 11.75 17.84 -9.79
C SER A 128 11.45 18.00 -8.29
N LEU A 129 11.73 19.19 -7.75
CA LEU A 129 11.33 19.55 -6.38
C LEU A 129 9.81 19.40 -6.19
N GLU A 130 9.03 19.75 -7.20
CA GLU A 130 7.57 19.64 -7.20
C GLU A 130 7.11 18.18 -7.09
N THR A 131 7.73 17.27 -7.85
CA THR A 131 7.46 15.83 -7.74
C THR A 131 7.79 15.33 -6.33
N GLY A 132 8.92 15.76 -5.76
CA GLY A 132 9.28 15.43 -4.39
C GLY A 132 8.27 15.92 -3.35
N GLN A 133 7.78 17.16 -3.51
CA GLN A 133 6.74 17.72 -2.63
C GLN A 133 5.40 17.00 -2.78
N ALA A 134 4.97 16.68 -4.00
CA ALA A 134 3.75 15.93 -4.27
C ALA A 134 3.79 14.55 -3.61
N MET A 135 4.90 13.82 -3.73
CA MET A 135 5.08 12.52 -3.07
C MET A 135 5.03 12.62 -1.54
N LEU A 136 5.57 13.71 -0.95
CA LEU A 136 5.50 13.92 0.49
C LEU A 136 4.06 14.17 0.97
N VAL A 137 3.28 14.94 0.20
CA VAL A 137 1.86 15.19 0.49
C VAL A 137 1.07 13.89 0.39
N GLU A 138 1.27 13.11 -0.67
CA GLU A 138 0.60 11.82 -0.87
C GLU A 138 0.93 10.85 0.28
N ARG A 139 2.21 10.76 0.66
CA ARG A 139 2.65 9.94 1.80
C ARG A 139 1.96 10.35 3.10
N GLN A 140 1.81 11.64 3.34
CA GLN A 140 1.15 12.14 4.54
C GLN A 140 -0.36 11.84 4.52
N GLY A 141 -1.01 11.95 3.35
CA GLY A 141 -2.40 11.56 3.14
C GLY A 141 -2.64 10.08 3.42
N LEU A 142 -1.81 9.21 2.84
CA LEU A 142 -1.87 7.76 3.06
C LEU A 142 -1.66 7.38 4.53
N LYS A 143 -0.71 8.02 5.22
CA LYS A 143 -0.48 7.80 6.65
C LYS A 143 -1.70 8.18 7.49
N SER A 144 -2.34 9.31 7.16
CA SER A 144 -3.57 9.74 7.83
C SER A 144 -4.71 8.73 7.64
N ALA A 145 -4.94 8.29 6.40
CA ALA A 145 -5.97 7.32 6.06
C ALA A 145 -5.74 5.98 6.79
N LEU A 146 -4.50 5.50 6.82
CA LEU A 146 -4.13 4.26 7.51
C LEU A 146 -4.42 4.33 9.02
N GLU A 147 -4.10 5.46 9.67
CA GLU A 147 -4.42 5.65 11.08
C GLU A 147 -5.93 5.75 11.34
N GLN A 148 -6.70 6.35 10.42
CA GLN A 148 -8.15 6.35 10.49
C GLN A 148 -8.73 4.93 10.38
N THR A 149 -8.28 4.13 9.40
CA THR A 149 -8.73 2.74 9.23
C THR A 149 -8.41 1.88 10.45
N LYS A 150 -7.22 2.05 11.05
CA LYS A 150 -6.86 1.35 12.29
C LYS A 150 -7.80 1.68 13.45
N ARG A 151 -8.22 2.94 13.60
CA ARG A 151 -9.18 3.34 14.65
C ARG A 151 -10.53 2.67 14.43
N GLN A 152 -11.05 2.71 13.20
CA GLN A 152 -12.31 2.05 12.85
C GLN A 152 -12.28 0.55 13.13
N LEU A 153 -11.14 -0.11 12.84
CA LEU A 153 -10.96 -1.52 13.11
C LEU A 153 -10.99 -1.83 14.61
N ARG A 154 -10.33 -1.00 15.45
CA ARG A 154 -10.40 -1.15 16.91
C ARG A 154 -11.82 -0.96 17.44
N GLU A 155 -12.53 0.07 16.98
CA GLU A 155 -13.92 0.30 17.38
C GLU A 155 -14.83 -0.89 17.01
N LEU A 156 -14.61 -1.51 15.85
CA LEU A 156 -15.35 -2.71 15.45
C LEU A 156 -14.98 -3.92 16.31
N GLN A 157 -13.70 -4.10 16.66
CA GLN A 157 -13.26 -5.15 17.57
C GLN A 157 -13.88 -4.97 18.97
N ASP A 158 -13.86 -3.75 19.52
CA ASP A 158 -14.47 -3.45 20.82
C ASP A 158 -15.98 -3.75 20.83
N LYS A 159 -16.68 -3.39 19.75
CA LYS A 159 -18.11 -3.71 19.57
C LYS A 159 -18.33 -5.22 19.48
N HIS A 160 -17.49 -5.94 18.74
CA HIS A 160 -17.59 -7.39 18.62
C HIS A 160 -17.41 -8.08 19.97
N ASP A 161 -16.38 -7.68 20.74
CA ASP A 161 -16.11 -8.22 22.07
C ASP A 161 -17.24 -7.90 23.06
N ALA A 162 -17.83 -6.70 22.98
CA ALA A 162 -18.99 -6.34 23.78
C ALA A 162 -20.21 -7.21 23.46
N LEU A 163 -20.47 -7.49 22.17
CA LEU A 163 -21.55 -8.38 21.74
C LEU A 163 -21.32 -9.83 22.18
N LEU A 164 -20.09 -10.34 22.09
CA LEU A 164 -19.75 -11.67 22.60
C LEU A 164 -20.01 -11.77 24.10
N LYS A 165 -19.59 -10.77 24.89
CA LYS A 165 -19.87 -10.72 26.33
C LYS A 165 -21.38 -10.71 26.60
N GLN A 166 -22.16 -9.89 25.90
CA GLN A 166 -23.62 -9.87 26.04
C GLN A 166 -24.25 -11.24 25.71
N SER A 167 -23.80 -11.90 24.63
CA SER A 167 -24.28 -13.24 24.26
C SER A 167 -23.98 -14.28 25.35
N THR A 168 -22.79 -14.27 25.95
CA THR A 168 -22.46 -15.16 27.06
C THR A 168 -23.33 -14.93 28.30
N VAL A 169 -23.65 -13.68 28.60
CA VAL A 169 -24.54 -13.31 29.73
C VAL A 169 -25.99 -13.75 29.46
N ILE A 170 -26.49 -13.53 28.24
CA ILE A 170 -27.84 -13.97 27.85
C ILE A 170 -27.95 -15.49 27.84
N SER A 171 -26.92 -16.21 27.36
CA SER A 171 -26.88 -17.67 27.41
C SER A 171 -26.81 -18.20 28.85
N ALA A 172 -26.11 -17.52 29.75
CA ALA A 172 -26.07 -17.87 31.17
C ALA A 172 -27.42 -17.62 31.87
N CYS A 173 -28.18 -16.60 31.46
CA CYS A 173 -29.52 -16.31 32.01
C CYS A 173 -30.63 -17.20 31.42
N ALA A 174 -30.49 -17.67 30.18
CA ALA A 174 -31.42 -18.59 29.54
C ALA A 174 -31.25 -20.05 30.01
N GLN A 175 -30.12 -20.38 30.63
CA GLN A 175 -29.92 -21.63 31.34
C GLN A 175 -30.34 -21.48 32.81
N CYS A 176 -31.64 -21.30 33.04
CA CYS A 176 -32.23 -21.84 34.25
C CYS A 176 -32.48 -23.33 33.96
N PRO A 177 -31.57 -24.27 34.31
CA PRO A 177 -32.00 -25.65 34.39
C PRO A 177 -33.17 -25.66 35.37
N ILE A 178 -34.28 -26.30 35.00
CA ILE A 178 -35.27 -26.73 36.00
C ILE A 178 -34.42 -27.43 37.06
N SER A 179 -34.32 -26.87 38.28
CA SER A 179 -33.38 -27.42 39.26
C SER A 179 -33.69 -28.90 39.44
N ASP A 180 -32.69 -29.73 39.70
CA ASP A 180 -32.89 -31.18 39.89
C ASP A 180 -34.03 -31.49 40.89
N ARG A 181 -34.23 -30.57 41.85
CA ARG A 181 -35.36 -30.58 42.78
C ARG A 181 -36.71 -30.37 42.10
N ALA A 182 -36.85 -29.36 41.23
CA ALA A 182 -38.09 -29.12 40.50
C ALA A 182 -38.40 -30.24 39.50
N GLU A 183 -37.39 -30.79 38.79
CA GLU A 183 -37.60 -31.95 37.92
C GLU A 183 -38.06 -33.17 38.73
N ALA A 184 -37.46 -33.41 39.90
CA ALA A 184 -37.91 -34.47 40.80
C ALA A 184 -39.35 -34.27 41.27
N THR A 185 -39.72 -33.04 41.64
CA THR A 185 -41.11 -32.71 42.02
C THR A 185 -42.08 -32.97 40.87
N TYR A 186 -41.78 -32.54 39.64
CA TYR A 186 -42.65 -32.79 38.49
C TYR A 186 -42.78 -34.27 38.17
N LEU A 187 -41.68 -35.04 38.22
CA LEU A 187 -41.73 -36.48 38.00
C LEU A 187 -42.55 -37.21 39.07
N ASN A 188 -42.49 -36.78 40.33
CA ASN A 188 -43.32 -37.34 41.41
C ASN A 188 -44.80 -37.02 41.20
N ILE A 189 -45.14 -35.77 40.83
CA ILE A 189 -46.53 -35.38 40.51
C ILE A 189 -47.05 -36.21 39.34
N VAL A 190 -46.30 -36.32 38.24
CA VAL A 190 -46.68 -37.12 37.07
C VAL A 190 -46.83 -38.59 37.44
N GLY A 191 -45.91 -39.15 38.23
CA GLY A 191 -45.98 -40.53 38.70
C GLY A 191 -47.21 -40.80 39.56
N GLY A 192 -47.54 -39.90 40.49
CA GLY A 192 -48.71 -40.02 41.35
C GLY A 192 -50.02 -39.88 40.59
N LEU A 193 -50.09 -38.94 39.63
CA LEU A 193 -51.25 -38.81 38.74
C LEU A 193 -51.44 -40.08 37.89
N LEU A 194 -50.36 -40.67 37.36
CA LEU A 194 -50.44 -41.92 36.60
C LEU A 194 -50.90 -43.10 37.47
N GLU A 195 -50.43 -43.20 38.72
CA GLU A 195 -50.87 -44.25 39.64
C GLU A 195 -52.34 -44.09 40.02
N LEU A 196 -52.80 -42.85 40.27
CA LEU A 196 -54.21 -42.57 40.53
C LEU A 196 -55.08 -42.89 39.31
N MET A 197 -54.69 -42.43 38.11
CA MET A 197 -55.47 -42.66 36.89
C MET A 197 -55.63 -44.15 36.57
N LEU A 198 -54.61 -44.97 36.84
CA LEU A 198 -54.64 -46.41 36.59
C LEU A 198 -55.10 -47.23 37.81
N GLY A 199 -55.41 -46.56 38.92
CA GLY A 199 -55.83 -47.15 40.18
C GLY A 199 -57.33 -47.27 40.33
N GLN A 200 -57.74 -47.80 41.48
CA GLN A 200 -59.14 -47.99 41.87
C GLN A 200 -59.33 -47.57 43.32
N SER A 201 -60.55 -47.17 43.67
CA SER A 201 -60.92 -46.86 45.04
C SER A 201 -60.89 -48.12 45.92
N PRO A 202 -60.85 -47.99 47.27
CA PRO A 202 -60.93 -49.14 48.18
C PRO A 202 -62.16 -50.02 47.96
N SER A 203 -63.22 -49.46 47.38
CA SER A 203 -64.47 -50.15 47.02
C SER A 203 -64.42 -50.85 45.65
N GLY A 204 -63.30 -50.78 44.93
CA GLY A 204 -63.08 -51.40 43.62
C GLY A 204 -63.48 -50.55 42.41
N THR A 205 -63.88 -49.28 42.60
CA THR A 205 -64.27 -48.41 41.48
C THR A 205 -63.04 -47.76 40.84
N PRO A 206 -62.78 -47.93 39.53
CA PRO A 206 -61.63 -47.29 38.88
C PRO A 206 -61.74 -45.77 38.90
N TYR A 207 -60.61 -45.09 39.13
CA TYR A 207 -60.57 -43.62 39.18
C TYR A 207 -60.62 -42.97 37.78
N SER A 208 -60.28 -43.72 36.72
CA SER A 208 -60.32 -43.26 35.34
C SER A 208 -60.88 -44.33 34.40
N SER A 209 -61.27 -43.91 33.19
CA SER A 209 -61.62 -44.82 32.10
C SER A 209 -60.39 -45.49 31.45
N PHE A 210 -59.19 -44.95 31.68
CA PHE A 210 -57.95 -45.52 31.18
C PHE A 210 -57.52 -46.74 32.00
N LYS A 211 -57.28 -47.87 31.32
CA LYS A 211 -56.87 -49.13 31.95
C LYS A 211 -55.38 -49.41 31.90
N THR A 212 -54.66 -48.76 30.99
CA THR A 212 -53.23 -48.99 30.76
C THR A 212 -52.50 -47.68 30.49
N GLN A 213 -51.19 -47.67 30.73
CA GLN A 213 -50.35 -46.50 30.47
C GLN A 213 -50.30 -46.19 28.96
N GLU A 214 -50.32 -47.22 28.12
CA GLU A 214 -50.34 -47.11 26.66
C GLU A 214 -51.59 -46.35 26.21
N ALA A 215 -52.76 -46.63 26.80
CA ALA A 215 -54.00 -45.91 26.49
C ALA A 215 -53.91 -44.41 26.83
N VAL A 216 -53.24 -44.06 27.94
CA VAL A 216 -52.97 -42.66 28.33
C VAL A 216 -52.00 -42.00 27.34
N VAL A 217 -50.94 -42.70 26.94
CA VAL A 217 -49.95 -42.19 25.96
C VAL A 217 -50.61 -41.96 24.61
N SER A 218 -51.38 -42.92 24.10
CA SER A 218 -52.10 -42.78 22.84
C SER A 218 -53.09 -41.61 22.86
N ALA A 219 -53.83 -41.44 23.97
CA ALA A 219 -54.74 -40.30 24.13
C ALA A 219 -53.99 -38.96 24.15
N LEU A 220 -52.88 -38.84 24.88
CA LEU A 220 -52.08 -37.62 24.92
C LEU A 220 -51.50 -37.26 23.55
N VAL A 221 -50.98 -38.25 22.81
CA VAL A 221 -50.45 -38.04 21.46
C VAL A 221 -51.57 -37.62 20.50
N ALA A 222 -52.75 -38.24 20.59
CA ALA A 222 -53.89 -37.94 19.71
C ALA A 222 -54.48 -36.54 19.97
N HIS A 223 -54.56 -36.10 21.23
CA HIS A 223 -55.17 -34.81 21.59
C HIS A 223 -54.20 -33.63 21.58
N HIS A 224 -52.89 -33.88 21.70
CA HIS A 224 -51.87 -32.83 21.80
C HIS A 224 -50.72 -33.02 20.78
N SER A 225 -51.02 -33.62 19.62
CA SER A 225 -50.05 -33.78 18.54
C SER A 225 -49.46 -32.43 18.11
N GLY A 226 -48.14 -32.25 18.26
CA GLY A 226 -47.43 -31.02 17.88
C GLY A 226 -46.82 -30.24 19.06
N ALA A 227 -47.22 -30.53 20.30
CA ALA A 227 -46.56 -29.96 21.47
C ALA A 227 -45.17 -30.60 21.68
N MET A 228 -44.14 -29.75 21.85
CA MET A 228 -42.78 -30.19 22.14
C MET A 228 -42.79 -31.09 23.40
N GLY A 229 -42.23 -32.31 23.29
CA GLY A 229 -42.16 -33.25 24.41
C GLY A 229 -43.32 -34.26 24.52
N ILE A 230 -44.38 -34.12 23.71
CA ILE A 230 -45.57 -35.03 23.70
C ILE A 230 -45.47 -36.08 22.58
N ALA A 231 -44.25 -36.53 22.28
CA ALA A 231 -44.04 -37.68 21.39
C ALA A 231 -44.14 -38.99 22.18
N GLU A 232 -44.67 -40.04 21.56
CA GLU A 232 -44.87 -41.35 22.19
C GLU A 232 -43.61 -41.87 22.90
N ARG A 233 -42.45 -41.80 22.22
CA ARG A 233 -41.14 -42.20 22.78
C ARG A 233 -40.78 -41.40 24.03
N THR A 234 -41.04 -40.10 24.03
CA THR A 234 -40.71 -39.19 25.14
C THR A 234 -41.60 -39.45 26.35
N LEU A 235 -42.91 -39.59 26.12
CA LEU A 235 -43.88 -39.89 27.17
C LEU A 235 -43.58 -41.24 27.84
N ASN A 236 -43.33 -42.28 27.04
CA ASN A 236 -42.96 -43.60 27.56
C ASN A 236 -41.71 -43.54 28.45
N GLY A 237 -40.67 -42.81 28.03
CA GLY A 237 -39.47 -42.60 28.83
C GLY A 237 -39.71 -41.84 30.13
N LYS A 238 -40.45 -40.72 30.07
CA LYS A 238 -40.75 -39.89 31.26
C LYS A 238 -41.70 -40.59 32.23
N PHE A 239 -42.71 -41.30 31.77
CA PHE A 239 -43.64 -42.07 32.60
C PHE A 239 -42.97 -43.25 33.30
N ALA A 240 -42.12 -43.99 32.59
CA ALA A 240 -41.32 -45.06 33.19
C ALA A 240 -40.41 -44.51 34.30
N THR A 241 -39.78 -43.35 34.07
CA THR A 241 -38.91 -42.69 35.05
C THR A 241 -39.70 -42.19 36.26
N ALA A 242 -40.83 -41.53 36.04
CA ALA A 242 -41.74 -41.04 37.07
C ALA A 242 -42.22 -42.17 37.99
N ARG A 243 -42.68 -43.29 37.41
CA ARG A 243 -43.16 -44.46 38.16
C ARG A 243 -42.07 -45.13 38.97
N ARG A 244 -40.85 -45.27 38.42
CA ARG A 244 -39.70 -45.81 39.16
C ARG A 244 -39.37 -44.96 40.37
N ARG A 245 -39.34 -43.63 40.20
CA ARG A 245 -39.05 -42.68 41.29
C ARG A 245 -40.12 -42.69 42.38
N LEU A 246 -41.40 -42.67 42.00
CA LEU A 246 -42.49 -42.72 42.95
C LEU A 246 -42.46 -44.01 43.80
N ARG A 247 -42.22 -45.15 43.15
CA ARG A 247 -42.07 -46.45 43.83
C ARG A 247 -40.86 -46.51 44.77
N SER A 248 -39.77 -45.83 44.44
CA SER A 248 -38.61 -45.73 45.33
C SER A 248 -38.84 -44.77 46.50
N ALA A 249 -39.74 -43.80 46.37
CA ALA A 249 -40.08 -42.83 47.42
C ALA A 249 -41.20 -43.33 48.37
N SER A 250 -42.01 -44.31 47.93
CA SER A 250 -43.08 -44.94 48.71
C SER A 250 -42.66 -46.22 49.45
N ARG A 251 -41.37 -46.60 49.39
CA ARG A 251 -40.77 -47.66 50.22
C ARG A 251 -40.05 -47.04 51.39
#